data_AF-A0A1H7XPI2-F1
#
_entry.id   AF-A0A1H7XPI2-F1
#
_cell.length_a   1.000
_cell.length_b   1.000
_cell.length_c   1.000
_cell.angle_alpha   90.00
_cell.angle_beta   90.00
_cell.angle_gamma   90.00
#
_symmetry.space_group_name_H-M   'P 1'
#
loop_
_entity.id
_entity.type
_entity.pdbx_description
1 polymer ?
#
loop_
_entity_poly.entity_id
_entity_poly.type
_entity_poly.pdbx_seq_one_letter_code
_entity_poly.pdbx_strand_id
1 'polypeptide(L)'
;MNVNYLFGFQIATDVLICAGILFLLLRFRKYFKPSPPEISEQTIEEFSQLLNESRIAANNFLQELEQEKKDLKDLAAAVEEREKKLQELITQAKHYGDLLSSENMNKIEEMENPEKADSLSEGPYSEILNLARKGLNEEQISQQLGLPEGEIELVLNLFRERRK
;
A
#
# COMPACT_ATOMS: atom_id res chain seq x y z
N MET A 1 76.11 -51.86 -53.34
CA MET A 1 75.14 -52.09 -52.25
C MET A 1 73.76 -52.21 -52.88
N ASN A 2 73.08 -53.34 -52.66
CA ASN A 2 71.94 -53.76 -53.48
C ASN A 2 70.74 -52.84 -53.25
N VAL A 3 70.25 -52.23 -54.33
CA VAL A 3 69.08 -51.35 -54.40
C VAL A 3 67.84 -52.00 -53.76
N ASN A 4 67.78 -53.33 -53.78
CA ASN A 4 66.75 -54.15 -53.13
C ASN A 4 66.66 -53.94 -51.61
N TYR A 5 67.77 -53.65 -50.92
CA TYR A 5 67.74 -53.37 -49.47
C TYR A 5 67.16 -51.99 -49.17
N LEU A 6 67.41 -51.00 -50.04
CA LEU A 6 66.83 -49.65 -49.89
C LEU A 6 65.31 -49.67 -50.08
N PHE A 7 64.83 -50.39 -51.10
CA PHE A 7 63.38 -50.57 -51.32
C PHE A 7 62.71 -51.34 -50.17
N GLY A 8 63.34 -52.40 -49.66
CA GLY A 8 62.82 -53.15 -48.51
C GLY A 8 62.72 -52.30 -47.25
N PHE A 9 63.73 -51.47 -46.97
CA PHE A 9 63.72 -50.55 -45.84
C PHE A 9 62.63 -49.47 -45.97
N GLN A 10 62.44 -48.93 -47.17
CA GLN A 10 61.40 -47.93 -47.43
C GLN A 10 59.99 -48.50 -47.19
N ILE A 11 59.72 -49.71 -47.67
CA ILE A 11 58.44 -50.39 -47.44
C ILE A 11 58.22 -50.70 -45.97
N ALA A 12 59.24 -51.18 -45.26
CA ALA A 12 59.15 -51.45 -43.82
C ALA A 12 58.86 -50.18 -43.02
N THR A 13 59.48 -49.06 -43.42
CA THR A 13 59.27 -47.75 -42.79
C THR A 13 57.85 -47.23 -43.03
N ASP A 14 57.34 -47.36 -44.25
CA ASP A 14 55.98 -46.92 -44.60
C ASP A 14 54.91 -47.73 -43.86
N VAL A 15 55.08 -49.06 -43.75
CA VAL A 15 54.20 -49.92 -42.95
C VAL A 15 54.22 -49.53 -41.47
N LEU A 16 55.38 -49.19 -40.93
CA LEU A 16 55.53 -48.77 -39.53
C LEU A 16 54.84 -47.42 -39.27
N ILE A 17 54.97 -46.46 -40.18
CA ILE A 17 54.28 -45.17 -40.12
C ILE A 17 52.76 -45.38 -40.23
N CYS A 18 52.30 -46.18 -41.19
CA CYS A 18 50.88 -46.52 -41.35
C CYS A 18 50.30 -47.17 -40.09
N ALA A 19 51.02 -48.13 -39.49
CA ALA A 19 50.60 -48.76 -38.24
C ALA A 19 50.54 -47.76 -37.08
N GLY A 20 51.51 -46.83 -36.99
CA GLY A 20 51.53 -45.76 -36.01
C GLY A 20 50.33 -44.81 -36.14
N ILE A 21 49.98 -44.42 -37.38
CA ILE A 21 48.81 -43.58 -37.66
C ILE A 21 47.52 -44.32 -37.32
N LEU A 22 47.38 -45.59 -37.70
CA LEU A 22 46.24 -46.43 -37.34
C LEU A 22 46.10 -46.57 -35.82
N PHE A 23 47.20 -46.78 -35.11
CA PHE A 23 47.20 -46.85 -33.66
C PHE A 23 46.79 -45.53 -33.02
N LEU A 24 47.31 -44.40 -33.52
CA LEU A 24 46.88 -43.07 -33.08
C LEU A 24 45.39 -42.85 -33.35
N LEU A 25 44.88 -43.19 -34.54
CA LEU A 25 43.47 -43.05 -34.88
C LEU A 25 42.57 -43.96 -34.03
N LEU A 26 42.97 -45.19 -33.74
CA LEU A 26 42.23 -46.09 -32.86
C LEU A 26 42.25 -45.60 -31.42
N ARG A 27 43.39 -45.10 -30.97
CA ARG A 27 43.56 -44.52 -29.63
C ARG A 27 42.74 -43.24 -29.50
N PHE A 28 42.85 -42.33 -30.46
CA PHE A 28 42.00 -41.14 -30.54
C PHE A 28 40.53 -41.51 -30.65
N ARG A 29 40.12 -42.51 -31.45
CA ARG A 29 38.73 -42.98 -31.49
C ARG A 29 38.28 -43.61 -30.16
N LYS A 30 39.19 -44.14 -29.34
CA LYS A 30 38.89 -44.61 -27.98
C LYS A 30 38.78 -43.45 -26.98
N TYR A 31 39.56 -42.38 -27.16
CA TYR A 31 39.50 -41.15 -26.35
C TYR A 31 38.36 -40.19 -26.78
N PHE A 32 38.01 -40.19 -28.06
CA PHE A 32 36.93 -39.45 -28.71
C PHE A 32 35.72 -40.32 -29.00
N LYS A 33 35.64 -41.53 -28.43
CA LYS A 33 34.32 -42.10 -28.19
C LYS A 33 33.78 -41.20 -27.10
N PRO A 34 32.88 -40.25 -27.39
CA PRO A 34 32.16 -39.66 -26.30
C PRO A 34 31.47 -40.87 -25.69
N SER A 35 31.70 -41.17 -24.41
CA SER A 35 30.58 -41.72 -23.68
C SER A 35 29.42 -40.79 -24.05
N PRO A 36 28.30 -41.29 -24.60
CA PRO A 36 27.13 -40.45 -24.78
C PRO A 36 27.01 -39.71 -23.45
N PRO A 37 26.87 -38.36 -23.45
CA PRO A 37 26.81 -37.66 -22.19
C PRO A 37 25.76 -38.39 -21.37
N GLU A 38 26.18 -39.03 -20.28
CA GLU A 38 25.29 -39.43 -19.22
C GLU A 38 24.80 -38.09 -18.69
N ILE A 39 23.88 -37.47 -19.43
CA ILE A 39 22.76 -36.79 -18.83
C ILE A 39 22.07 -37.94 -18.11
N SER A 40 22.61 -38.27 -16.92
CA SER A 40 22.10 -39.31 -16.06
C SER A 40 20.60 -39.07 -15.98
N GLU A 41 19.77 -40.09 -16.17
CA GLU A 41 18.32 -39.94 -16.00
C GLU A 41 17.98 -39.19 -14.69
N GLN A 42 18.85 -39.35 -13.69
CA GLN A 42 18.89 -38.61 -12.43
C GLN A 42 18.89 -37.07 -12.57
N THR A 43 19.65 -36.47 -13.48
CA THR A 43 19.67 -35.00 -13.67
C THR A 43 18.43 -34.50 -14.41
N ILE A 44 17.85 -35.32 -15.28
CA ILE A 44 16.54 -35.03 -15.91
C ILE A 44 15.42 -35.15 -14.87
N GLU A 45 15.51 -36.13 -13.98
CA GLU A 45 14.55 -36.35 -12.90
C GLU A 45 14.60 -35.23 -11.86
N GLU A 46 15.80 -34.82 -11.43
CA GLU A 46 16.00 -33.65 -10.57
C GLU A 46 15.48 -32.36 -11.23
N PHE A 47 15.72 -32.16 -12.52
CA PHE A 47 15.19 -31.00 -13.25
C PHE A 47 13.66 -31.02 -13.37
N SER A 48 13.07 -32.21 -13.60
CA SER A 48 11.62 -32.41 -13.62
C SER A 48 11.00 -32.12 -12.25
N GLN A 49 11.67 -32.56 -11.17
CA GLN A 49 11.25 -32.30 -9.81
C GLN A 49 11.31 -30.80 -9.48
N LEU A 50 12.40 -30.10 -9.83
CA LEU A 50 12.52 -28.65 -9.66
C LEU A 50 11.47 -27.88 -10.48
N LEU A 51 11.16 -28.33 -11.70
CA LEU A 51 10.09 -27.74 -12.51
C LEU A 51 8.71 -27.93 -11.88
N ASN A 52 8.47 -29.10 -11.28
CA ASN A 52 7.20 -29.38 -10.62
C ASN A 52 7.07 -28.56 -9.32
N GLU A 53 8.14 -28.48 -8.52
CA GLU A 53 8.21 -27.62 -7.33
C GLU A 53 8.00 -26.15 -7.70
N SER A 54 8.61 -25.67 -8.79
CA SER A 54 8.40 -24.31 -9.29
C SER A 54 6.95 -24.07 -9.75
N ARG A 55 6.31 -25.04 -10.41
CA ARG A 55 4.89 -24.95 -10.79
C ARG A 55 3.96 -24.91 -9.59
N ILE A 56 4.23 -25.73 -8.57
CA ILE A 56 3.46 -25.74 -7.32
C ILE A 56 3.61 -24.40 -6.59
N ALA A 57 4.84 -23.90 -6.46
CA ALA A 57 5.12 -22.60 -5.85
C ALA A 57 4.44 -21.45 -6.63
N ALA A 58 4.47 -21.50 -7.96
CA ALA A 58 3.79 -20.51 -8.81
C ALA A 58 2.26 -20.55 -8.65
N ASN A 59 1.66 -21.74 -8.57
CA ASN A 59 0.23 -21.88 -8.32
C ASN A 59 -0.17 -21.39 -6.94
N ASN A 60 0.61 -21.70 -5.90
CA ASN A 60 0.35 -21.21 -4.54
C ASN A 60 0.45 -19.67 -4.50
N PHE A 61 1.46 -19.10 -5.15
CA PHE A 61 1.60 -17.64 -5.26
C PHE A 61 0.44 -16.99 -6.02
N LEU A 62 -0.04 -17.59 -7.11
CA LEU A 62 -1.22 -17.10 -7.83
C LEU A 62 -2.49 -17.18 -6.98
N GLN A 63 -2.63 -18.24 -6.19
CA GLN A 63 -3.76 -18.41 -5.29
C GLN A 63 -3.72 -17.38 -4.14
N GLU A 64 -2.54 -17.13 -3.56
CA GLU A 64 -2.34 -16.08 -2.56
C GLU A 64 -2.63 -14.69 -3.14
N LEU A 65 -2.18 -14.39 -4.36
CA LEU A 65 -2.50 -13.13 -5.04
C LEU A 65 -3.99 -12.97 -5.32
N GLU A 66 -4.69 -14.04 -5.70
CA GLU A 66 -6.13 -13.99 -5.92
C GLU A 66 -6.88 -13.71 -4.61
N GLN A 67 -6.40 -14.29 -3.51
CA GLN A 67 -6.93 -14.04 -2.17
C GLN A 67 -6.63 -12.61 -1.69
N GLU A 68 -5.40 -12.12 -1.84
CA GLU A 68 -5.04 -10.73 -1.54
C GLU A 68 -5.82 -9.74 -2.39
N LYS A 69 -6.04 -10.04 -3.69
CA LYS A 69 -6.87 -9.20 -4.56
C LYS A 69 -8.32 -9.13 -4.07
N LYS A 70 -8.85 -10.25 -3.55
CA LYS A 70 -10.19 -10.27 -2.95
C LYS A 70 -10.24 -9.41 -1.69
N ASP A 71 -9.25 -9.54 -0.81
CA ASP A 71 -9.16 -8.74 0.41
C ASP A 71 -9.01 -7.24 0.11
N LEU A 72 -8.25 -6.90 -0.94
CA LEU A 72 -8.06 -5.51 -1.39
C LEU A 72 -9.35 -4.94 -2.00
N LYS A 73 -10.13 -5.77 -2.69
CA LYS A 73 -11.46 -5.39 -3.18
C LYS A 73 -12.46 -5.18 -2.03
N ASP A 74 -12.43 -6.04 -1.02
CA ASP A 74 -13.27 -5.91 0.16
C ASP A 74 -12.88 -4.67 0.98
N LEU A 75 -11.58 -4.38 1.10
CA LEU A 75 -11.08 -3.16 1.72
C LEU A 75 -11.51 -1.90 0.93
N ALA A 76 -11.41 -1.92 -0.39
CA ALA A 76 -11.87 -0.82 -1.24
C ALA A 76 -13.37 -0.55 -1.06
N ALA A 77 -14.19 -1.60 -1.01
CA ALA A 77 -15.62 -1.48 -0.76
C ALA A 77 -15.90 -0.91 0.65
N ALA A 78 -15.14 -1.34 1.66
CA ALA A 78 -15.27 -0.78 3.01
C ALA A 78 -14.86 0.70 3.06
N VAL A 79 -13.83 1.11 2.32
CA VAL A 79 -13.42 2.52 2.20
C VAL A 79 -14.51 3.35 1.52
N GLU A 80 -15.09 2.85 0.43
CA GLU A 80 -16.16 3.53 -0.28
C GLU A 80 -17.44 3.68 0.59
N GLU A 81 -17.76 2.67 1.39
CA GLU A 81 -18.85 2.76 2.37
C GLU A 81 -18.59 3.83 3.44
N ARG A 82 -17.34 3.94 3.91
CA ARG A 82 -16.93 4.96 4.87
C ARG A 82 -16.96 6.35 4.25
N GLU A 83 -16.48 6.51 3.02
CA GLU A 83 -16.54 7.76 2.28
C GLU A 83 -17.99 8.22 2.12
N LYS A 84 -18.89 7.32 1.71
CA LYS A 84 -20.32 7.63 1.56
C LYS A 84 -20.95 8.05 2.89
N LYS A 85 -20.66 7.36 3.99
CA LYS A 85 -21.13 7.75 5.34
C LYS A 85 -20.61 9.12 5.74
N LEU A 86 -19.33 9.43 5.48
CA LEU A 86 -18.77 10.75 5.74
C LEU A 86 -19.45 11.82 4.87
N GLN A 87 -19.70 11.52 3.60
CA GLN A 87 -20.36 12.44 2.67
C GLN A 87 -21.82 12.69 3.07
N GLU A 88 -22.54 11.67 3.55
CA GLU A 88 -23.88 11.81 4.11
C GLU A 88 -23.87 12.69 5.37
N LEU A 89 -22.93 12.49 6.29
CA LEU A 89 -22.78 13.33 7.48
C LEU A 89 -22.43 14.78 7.12
N ILE A 90 -21.55 15.00 6.13
CA ILE A 90 -21.23 16.34 5.62
C ILE A 90 -22.46 16.97 4.97
N THR A 91 -23.23 16.22 4.20
CA THR A 91 -24.46 16.72 3.56
C THR A 91 -25.52 17.06 4.60
N GLN A 92 -25.68 16.24 5.63
CA GLN A 92 -26.58 16.54 6.75
C GLN A 92 -26.10 17.78 7.51
N ALA A 93 -24.81 17.87 7.86
CA ALA A 93 -24.24 19.04 8.52
C ALA A 93 -24.40 20.32 7.68
N LYS A 94 -24.23 20.22 6.36
CA LYS A 94 -24.51 21.33 5.42
C LYS A 94 -25.97 21.68 5.39
N HIS A 95 -26.89 20.72 5.37
CA HIS A 95 -28.33 20.99 5.38
C HIS A 95 -28.77 21.67 6.69
N TYR A 96 -28.24 21.24 7.83
CA TYR A 96 -28.46 21.94 9.11
C TYR A 96 -27.81 23.33 9.13
N GLY A 97 -26.60 23.45 8.57
CA GLY A 97 -25.89 24.71 8.41
C GLY A 97 -26.57 25.69 7.46
N ASP A 98 -27.18 25.22 6.38
CA ASP A 98 -27.95 26.00 5.41
C ASP A 98 -29.33 26.36 5.95
N LEU A 99 -29.97 25.53 6.77
CA LEU A 99 -31.17 25.92 7.50
C LEU A 99 -30.86 27.04 8.51
N LEU A 100 -29.77 26.91 9.27
CA LEU A 100 -29.28 27.96 10.16
C LEU A 100 -28.79 29.21 9.40
N SER A 101 -28.26 29.06 8.19
CA SER A 101 -27.80 30.17 7.36
C SER A 101 -28.94 30.83 6.59
N SER A 102 -29.99 30.10 6.20
CA SER A 102 -31.18 30.64 5.53
C SER A 102 -32.10 31.37 6.53
N GLU A 103 -32.16 30.93 7.79
CA GLU A 103 -32.86 31.67 8.84
C GLU A 103 -32.09 32.95 9.24
N ASN A 104 -30.77 32.98 9.03
CA ASN A 104 -29.92 34.16 9.24
C ASN A 104 -29.70 35.02 7.99
N MET A 105 -29.85 34.53 6.76
CA MET A 105 -29.55 35.29 5.53
C MET A 105 -30.60 36.37 5.22
N ASN A 106 -31.84 36.20 5.66
CA ASN A 106 -32.83 37.30 5.62
C ASN A 106 -32.54 38.41 6.66
N LYS A 107 -31.49 38.26 7.47
CA LYS A 107 -31.07 39.25 8.47
C LYS A 107 -29.69 39.88 8.19
N ILE A 108 -28.96 39.42 7.17
CA ILE A 108 -27.56 39.82 6.93
C ILE A 108 -27.41 40.93 5.88
N GLU A 109 -28.43 41.23 5.07
CA GLU A 109 -28.34 42.34 4.10
C GLU A 109 -28.53 43.75 4.70
N GLU A 110 -28.69 43.88 6.03
CA GLU A 110 -28.86 45.17 6.72
C GLU A 110 -27.69 45.58 7.66
N MET A 111 -26.49 45.02 7.48
CA MET A 111 -25.31 45.37 8.30
C MET A 111 -24.09 45.82 7.50
N GLU A 112 -24.23 46.86 6.68
CA GLU A 112 -23.14 47.79 6.35
C GLU A 112 -23.30 49.09 7.16
N ASN A 113 -23.10 49.04 8.47
CA ASN A 113 -22.83 50.26 9.25
C ASN A 113 -22.00 49.92 10.51
N PRO A 114 -20.76 50.42 10.66
CA PRO A 114 -19.83 49.95 11.69
C PRO A 114 -20.00 50.60 13.08
N GLU A 115 -21.11 51.25 13.39
CA GLU A 115 -21.28 52.00 14.65
C GLU A 115 -22.23 51.39 15.70
N LYS A 116 -22.68 50.14 15.55
CA LYS A 116 -23.50 49.45 16.57
C LYS A 116 -22.96 48.09 17.00
N ALA A 117 -21.72 48.06 17.46
CA ALA A 117 -21.14 46.90 18.14
C ALA A 117 -21.57 46.77 19.63
N ASP A 118 -22.81 47.17 19.96
CA ASP A 118 -23.33 47.14 21.34
C ASP A 118 -24.64 46.34 21.47
N SER A 119 -24.94 45.50 20.48
CA SER A 119 -26.03 44.53 20.55
C SER A 119 -25.49 43.13 20.31
N LEU A 120 -24.70 42.64 21.28
CA LEU A 120 -24.52 41.21 21.46
C LEU A 120 -25.86 40.61 21.91
N SER A 121 -26.67 40.32 20.90
CA SER A 121 -27.50 39.12 20.77
C SER A 121 -28.36 38.75 21.98
N GLU A 122 -29.67 38.96 21.85
CA GLU A 122 -30.73 38.34 22.65
C GLU A 122 -30.67 36.80 22.54
N GLY A 123 -29.66 36.20 23.16
CA GLY A 123 -29.42 34.77 23.16
C GLY A 123 -29.10 34.27 24.58
N PRO A 124 -29.07 32.93 24.77
CA PRO A 124 -28.86 32.28 26.07
C PRO A 124 -27.56 32.74 26.77
N TYR A 125 -26.55 33.18 26.00
CA TYR A 125 -25.30 33.73 26.51
C TYR A 125 -25.43 35.09 27.20
N SER A 126 -26.38 35.94 26.78
CA SER A 126 -26.66 37.21 27.46
C SER A 126 -27.28 36.97 28.84
N GLU A 127 -28.04 35.87 28.98
CA GLU A 127 -28.68 35.46 30.22
C GLU A 127 -27.66 34.91 31.22
N ILE A 128 -26.68 34.12 30.77
CA ILE A 128 -25.51 33.70 31.58
C ILE A 128 -24.80 34.93 32.17
N LEU A 129 -24.52 35.95 31.34
CA LEU A 129 -23.85 37.16 31.79
C LEU A 129 -24.71 37.98 32.78
N ASN A 130 -26.03 38.02 32.59
CA ASN A 130 -26.94 38.70 33.50
C ASN A 130 -27.05 37.98 34.85
N LEU A 131 -27.07 36.65 34.88
CA LEU A 131 -27.08 35.85 36.11
C LEU A 131 -25.76 35.95 36.85
N ALA A 132 -24.63 35.92 36.14
CA ALA A 132 -23.31 36.13 36.74
C ALA A 132 -23.16 37.54 37.33
N ARG A 133 -23.72 38.58 36.67
CA ARG A 133 -23.76 39.96 37.21
C ARG A 133 -24.65 40.08 38.46
N LYS A 134 -25.64 39.21 38.63
CA LYS A 134 -26.46 39.11 39.85
C LYS A 134 -25.76 38.37 41.00
N GLY A 135 -24.53 37.89 40.77
CA GLY A 135 -23.70 37.22 41.78
C GLY A 135 -24.01 35.73 41.95
N LEU A 136 -24.71 35.10 40.99
CA LEU A 136 -24.93 33.66 41.01
C LEU A 136 -23.65 32.91 40.64
N ASN A 137 -23.43 31.77 41.28
CA ASN A 137 -22.30 30.90 40.99
C ASN A 137 -22.59 30.01 39.75
N GLU A 138 -21.53 29.49 39.12
CA GLU A 138 -21.61 28.73 37.86
C GLU A 138 -22.55 27.52 37.95
N GLU A 139 -22.54 26.78 39.06
CA GLU A 139 -23.44 25.66 39.34
C GLU A 139 -24.92 26.10 39.34
N GLN A 140 -25.23 27.27 39.89
CA GLN A 140 -26.60 27.79 39.98
C GLN A 140 -27.10 28.25 38.61
N ILE A 141 -26.21 28.83 37.81
CA ILE A 141 -26.49 29.23 36.42
C ILE A 141 -26.73 27.98 35.57
N SER A 142 -25.95 26.92 35.79
CA SER A 142 -26.09 25.62 35.11
C SER A 142 -27.46 25.00 35.40
N GLN A 143 -27.86 24.96 36.67
CA GLN A 143 -29.17 24.43 37.06
C GLN A 143 -30.34 25.27 36.51
N GLN A 144 -30.17 26.59 36.44
CA GLN A 144 -31.22 27.50 35.99
C GLN A 144 -31.41 27.49 34.46
N LEU A 145 -30.33 27.35 33.70
CA LEU A 145 -30.36 27.38 32.23
C LEU A 145 -30.30 25.99 31.58
N GLY A 146 -30.06 24.94 32.37
CA GLY A 146 -29.90 23.57 31.87
C GLY A 146 -28.64 23.36 31.01
N LEU A 147 -27.66 24.24 31.15
CA LEU A 147 -26.41 24.21 30.40
C LEU A 147 -25.30 23.56 31.24
N PRO A 148 -24.35 22.84 30.63
CA PRO A 148 -23.24 22.25 31.36
C PRO A 148 -22.33 23.34 31.96
N GLU A 149 -21.83 23.11 33.17
CA GLU A 149 -20.99 24.06 33.91
C GLU A 149 -19.77 24.54 33.10
N GLY A 150 -19.14 23.64 32.33
CA GLY A 150 -18.00 23.98 31.48
C GLY A 150 -18.31 24.98 30.34
N GLU A 151 -19.56 25.01 29.82
CA GLU A 151 -19.96 26.01 28.84
C GLU A 151 -20.12 27.40 29.48
N ILE A 152 -20.64 27.43 30.71
CA ILE A 152 -20.81 28.67 31.47
C ILE A 152 -19.44 29.26 31.83
N GLU A 153 -18.53 28.43 32.32
CA GLU A 153 -17.15 28.81 32.64
C GLU A 153 -16.45 29.40 31.40
N LEU A 154 -16.57 28.74 30.24
CA LEU A 154 -15.99 29.21 28.99
C LEU A 154 -16.50 30.60 28.60
N VAL A 155 -17.81 30.82 28.67
CA VAL A 155 -18.44 32.10 28.31
C VAL A 155 -17.98 33.22 29.25
N LEU A 156 -17.90 32.95 30.55
CA LEU A 156 -17.42 33.92 31.54
C LEU A 156 -15.94 34.27 31.33
N ASN A 157 -15.11 33.26 31.03
CA ASN A 157 -13.68 33.46 30.75
C ASN A 157 -13.45 34.27 29.47
N LEU A 158 -14.18 33.98 28.39
CA LEU A 158 -14.13 34.76 27.15
C LEU A 158 -14.53 36.22 27.38
N PHE A 159 -15.56 36.47 28.19
CA PHE A 159 -15.99 37.84 28.49
C PHE A 159 -15.01 38.59 29.38
N ARG A 160 -14.30 37.89 30.27
CA ARG A 160 -13.23 38.47 31.10
C ARG A 160 -12.02 38.84 30.24
N GLU A 161 -11.61 37.97 29.33
CA GLU A 161 -10.44 38.21 28.47
C GLU A 161 -10.69 39.32 27.44
N ARG A 162 -11.95 39.47 26.97
CA ARG A 162 -12.35 40.60 26.11
C ARG A 162 -12.35 41.96 26.81
N ARG A 163 -12.46 41.99 28.14
CA ARG A 163 -12.46 43.22 28.95
C ARG A 163 -11.08 43.59 29.52
N LYS A 164 -10.06 42.77 29.29
CA LYS A 164 -8.65 43.15 29.48
C LYS A 164 -8.13 43.85 28.23
#